data_AF-A0A3S5AYW7-F1
#
_entry.id   AF-A0A3S5AYW7-F1
#
_cell.length_a   1.000
_cell.length_b   1.000
_cell.length_c   1.000
_cell.angle_alpha   90.00
_cell.angle_beta   90.00
_cell.angle_gamma   90.00
#
_symmetry.space_group_name_H-M   'P 1'
#
loop_
_entity.id
_entity.type
_entity.pdbx_description
1 polymer ?
#
loop_
_entity_poly.entity_id
_entity_poly.type
_entity_poly.pdbx_seq_one_letter_code
_entity_poly.pdbx_strand_id
1 'polypeptide(L)' 'MPDLKSDLKSELSGNFCDLVLFLMMDYHYSLAKCCYKAISGAGTNESVLIEVLCTATNEDIIKIKDSYLKGEYMPF' A
#
# COMPACT_ATOMS: atom_id res chain seq x y z
N MET A 1 22.06 -1.22 -11.83
CA MET A 1 21.91 -2.09 -10.64
C MET A 1 20.45 -2.47 -10.57
N PRO A 2 20.11 -3.77 -10.52
CA PRO A 2 18.73 -4.15 -10.24
C PRO A 2 18.33 -3.61 -8.85
N ASP A 3 17.06 -3.24 -8.71
CA ASP A 3 16.50 -2.72 -7.47
C ASP A 3 16.20 -3.91 -6.54
N LEU A 4 16.47 -3.78 -5.24
CA LEU A 4 16.24 -4.88 -4.29
C LEU A 4 14.80 -5.42 -4.35
N LYS A 5 13.81 -4.59 -4.68
CA LYS A 5 12.42 -5.04 -4.86
C LYS A 5 12.24 -5.88 -6.12
N SER A 6 13.00 -5.62 -7.19
CA SER A 6 12.94 -6.46 -8.40
C SER A 6 13.55 -7.84 -8.17
N ASP A 7 14.63 -7.92 -7.39
CA ASP A 7 15.28 -9.20 -7.07
C ASP A 7 14.38 -10.05 -6.16
N LEU A 8 13.77 -9.44 -5.14
CA LEU A 8 12.84 -10.16 -4.27
C LEU A 8 11.58 -10.61 -5.01
N LYS A 9 11.12 -9.84 -6.01
CA LYS A 9 9.99 -10.24 -6.88
C LYS A 9 10.31 -11.45 -7.76
N SER A 10 11.56 -11.64 -8.19
CA SER A 10 11.93 -12.80 -9.02
C SER A 10 12.13 -14.06 -8.19
N GLU A 11 12.56 -13.93 -6.94
CA GLU A 11 12.86 -15.06 -6.06
C GLU A 11 11.66 -15.53 -5.20
N LEU A 12 10.75 -14.63 -4.85
CA LEU A 12 9.61 -14.92 -3.98
C LEU A 12 8.30 -15.02 -4.78
N SER A 13 7.36 -15.82 -4.28
CA SER A 13 6.03 -15.95 -4.89
C SER A 13 4.89 -15.97 -3.86
N GLY A 14 3.67 -15.75 -4.35
CA GLY A 14 2.44 -15.77 -3.55
C GLY A 14 2.44 -14.76 -2.40
N ASN A 15 1.68 -15.09 -1.35
CA ASN A 15 1.45 -14.20 -0.19
C ASN A 15 2.75 -13.77 0.52
N PHE A 16 3.79 -14.61 0.46
CA PHE A 16 5.07 -14.27 1.08
C PHE A 16 5.79 -13.15 0.33
N CYS A 17 5.79 -13.19 -1.01
CA CYS A 17 6.31 -12.11 -1.84
C CYS A 17 5.55 -10.81 -1.57
N ASP A 18 4.23 -10.87 -1.56
CA ASP A 18 3.38 -9.70 -1.31
C ASP A 18 3.67 -9.07 0.06
N LEU A 19 3.80 -9.88 1.11
CA LEU A 19 4.13 -9.40 2.45
C LEU A 19 5.51 -8.74 2.49
N VAL A 20 6.55 -9.40 1.95
CA VAL A 20 7.92 -8.87 1.95
C VAL A 20 7.98 -7.54 1.20
N LEU A 21 7.32 -7.44 0.04
CA LEU A 21 7.29 -6.20 -0.72
C LEU A 21 6.52 -5.10 0.00
N PHE A 22 5.42 -5.45 0.68
CA PHE A 22 4.66 -4.51 1.51
C PHE A 22 5.51 -3.95 2.66
N LEU A 23 6.31 -4.80 3.33
CA LEU A 23 7.22 -4.39 4.40
C LEU A 23 8.35 -3.47 3.94
N MET A 24 8.66 -3.45 2.64
CA MET A 24 9.66 -2.55 2.05
C MET A 24 9.08 -1.23 1.52
N MET A 25 7.78 -0.99 1.72
CA MET A 25 7.14 0.26 1.34
C MET A 25 7.30 1.31 2.44
N ASP A 26 7.33 2.57 2.04
CA ASP A 26 7.11 3.67 2.99
C ASP A 26 5.76 3.46 3.70
N TYR A 27 5.70 3.79 4.99
CA TYR A 27 4.53 3.55 5.82
C TYR A 27 3.28 4.22 5.26
N HIS A 28 3.32 5.52 4.95
CA HIS A 28 2.17 6.26 4.44
C HIS A 28 1.81 5.83 3.01
N TYR A 29 2.78 5.43 2.20
CA TYR A 29 2.52 4.83 0.89
C TYR A 29 1.82 3.47 1.00
N SER A 30 2.21 2.61 1.94
CA SER A 30 1.60 1.31 2.18
C SER A 30 0.12 1.43 2.59
N LEU A 31 -0.19 2.39 3.47
CA LEU A 31 -1.57 2.70 3.89
C LEU A 31 -2.39 3.29 2.74
N ALA A 32 -1.83 4.22 1.96
CA ALA A 32 -2.49 4.75 0.77
C ALA A 32 -2.83 3.63 -0.24
N LYS A 33 -1.95 2.64 -0.38
CA LYS A 33 -2.17 1.47 -1.24
C LYS A 33 -3.25 0.54 -0.71
N CYS A 34 -3.35 0.34 0.60
CA CYS A 34 -4.48 -0.37 1.22
C CYS A 34 -5.81 0.32 0.90
N CYS A 35 -5.87 1.65 1.06
CA CYS A 35 -7.05 2.43 0.69
C CYS A 35 -7.39 2.29 -0.80
N TYR A 36 -6.39 2.36 -1.69
CA TYR A 36 -6.60 2.20 -3.14
C TYR A 36 -7.21 0.83 -3.44
N LYS A 37 -6.59 -0.26 -2.97
CA LYS A 37 -7.09 -1.62 -3.19
C LYS A 37 -8.51 -1.83 -2.63
N ALA A 38 -8.84 -1.17 -1.53
CA ALA A 38 -10.16 -1.27 -0.91
C ALA A 38 -11.27 -0.64 -1.76
N ILE A 39 -10.97 0.32 -2.66
CA ILE A 39 -11.97 1.03 -3.47
C ILE A 39 -11.80 0.87 -4.99
N SER A 40 -10.71 0.27 -5.46
CA SER A 40 -10.41 0.15 -6.90
C SER A 40 -11.14 -1.02 -7.58
N GLY A 41 -11.74 -1.93 -6.82
CA GLY A 41 -12.44 -3.12 -7.32
C GLY A 41 -13.97 -2.96 -7.41
N ALA A 42 -14.67 -4.04 -7.72
CA ALA A 42 -16.12 -4.07 -7.63
C ALA A 42 -16.56 -4.09 -6.16
N GLY A 43 -17.33 -3.08 -5.76
CA GLY A 43 -17.71 -2.89 -4.36
C GLY A 43 -16.65 -2.12 -3.57
N THR A 44 -16.65 -2.29 -2.26
CA THR A 44 -15.72 -1.61 -1.36
C THR A 44 -15.37 -2.57 -0.23
N ASN A 45 -14.13 -2.53 0.25
CA ASN A 45 -13.73 -3.23 1.46
C ASN A 45 -13.70 -2.24 2.63
N GLU A 46 -14.85 -2.03 3.25
CA GLU A 46 -15.02 -1.04 4.32
C GLU A 46 -14.16 -1.36 5.54
N SER A 47 -13.95 -2.65 5.85
CA SER A 47 -13.12 -3.07 6.98
C SER A 47 -11.69 -2.54 6.88
N VAL A 48 -11.09 -2.57 5.69
CA VAL A 48 -9.74 -2.02 5.45
C VAL A 48 -9.72 -0.50 5.61
N LEU A 49 -10.76 0.19 5.11
CA LEU A 49 -10.84 1.65 5.26
C LEU A 49 -11.01 2.06 6.73
N ILE A 50 -11.83 1.33 7.49
CA ILE A 50 -12.00 1.56 8.93
C ILE A 50 -10.67 1.35 9.65
N GLU A 51 -9.96 0.26 9.37
CA GLU A 51 -8.66 -0.03 10.00
C GLU A 51 -7.66 1.10 9.73
N VAL A 52 -7.49 1.52 8.48
CA VAL A 52 -6.51 2.56 8.14
C VAL A 52 -6.91 3.94 8.67
N LEU A 53 -8.16 4.35 8.46
CA LEU A 53 -8.58 5.74 8.72
C LEU A 53 -8.91 5.98 10.20
N CYS A 54 -9.43 4.99 10.92
CA CYS A 54 -9.79 5.15 12.32
C CYS A 54 -8.62 4.98 13.30
N THR A 55 -7.47 4.45 12.85
CA THR A 55 -6.25 4.37 13.67
C THR A 55 -5.20 5.42 13.31
N ALA A 56 -5.40 6.19 12.24
CA ALA A 56 -4.47 7.23 11.80
C ALA A 56 -4.62 8.52 12.61
N THR A 57 -3.49 9.19 12.89
CA THR A 57 -3.53 10.56 13.41
C THR A 57 -3.89 11.56 12.30
N ASN A 58 -4.25 12.79 12.66
CA ASN A 58 -4.51 13.85 11.65
C ASN A 58 -3.29 14.10 10.74
N GLU A 59 -2.08 14.01 11.28
CA GLU A 59 -0.85 14.15 10.50
C GLU A 59 -0.68 12.97 9.53
N ASP A 60 -0.96 11.75 9.99
CA ASP A 60 -0.93 10.56 9.13
C ASP A 60 -1.96 10.67 8.00
N ILE A 61 -3.17 11.14 8.27
CA ILE A 61 -4.20 11.32 7.23
C ILE A 61 -3.72 12.27 6.13
N ILE A 62 -3.04 13.37 6.48
CA ILE A 62 -2.49 14.30 5.50
C ILE A 62 -1.43 13.58 4.64
N LYS A 63 -0.51 12.84 5.26
CA LYS A 63 0.55 12.12 4.55
C LYS A 63 0.00 10.98 3.68
N ILE A 64 -0.99 10.23 4.16
CA ILE A 64 -1.68 9.18 3.41
C ILE A 64 -2.35 9.78 2.18
N LYS A 65 -3.08 10.89 2.34
CA LYS A 65 -3.71 11.62 1.23
C LYS A 65 -2.66 12.06 0.20
N ASP A 66 -1.57 12.65 0.64
CA ASP A 66 -0.51 13.11 -0.25
C ASP A 66 0.16 11.95 -0.98
N SER A 67 0.44 10.83 -0.29
CA SER A 67 0.97 9.60 -0.90
C SER A 67 -0.01 8.97 -1.89
N TYR A 68 -1.32 9.03 -1.61
CA TYR A 68 -2.37 8.56 -2.50
C TYR A 68 -2.40 9.38 -3.80
N LEU A 69 -2.38 10.72 -3.70
CA LEU A 69 -2.44 11.64 -4.84
C LEU A 69 -1.15 11.64 -5.68
N LYS A 70 0.01 11.46 -5.04
CA LYS A 70 1.32 11.34 -5.70
C LYS A 70 1.52 9.99 -6.41
N GLY A 71 0.59 9.06 -6.30
CA GLY A 71 0.72 7.68 -6.76
C GLY A 71 0.85 7.55 -8.28
N GLU A 72 1.98 7.96 -8.87
CA GLU A 72 2.35 7.70 -10.26
C GLU A 72 2.59 6.19 -10.55
N TYR A 73 2.53 5.32 -9.53
CA TYR A 73 2.82 3.88 -9.63
C TYR A 73 1.97 2.97 -8.73
N MET A 74 0.63 3.02 -8.80
CA MET A 74 -0.19 2.00 -8.11
C MET A 74 -0.51 0.75 -8.97
N PRO A 75 0.52 -0.04 -9.34
CA PRO A 75 0.42 -1.50 -9.27
C PRO A 75 1.73 -2.14 -8.73
N PHE A 76 1.88 -3.36 -8.21
CA PHE A 76 1.05 -4.54 -7.91
C PHE A 76 0.54 -4.54 -6.45
#